data_AF-E8WXE3-F1
#
_entry.id   AF-E8WXE3-F1
#
_cell.length_a   1.000
_cell.length_b   1.000
_cell.length_c   1.000
_cell.angle_alpha   90.00
_cell.angle_beta   90.00
_cell.angle_gamma   90.00
#
_symmetry.space_group_name_H-M   'P 1'
#
loop_
_entity.id
_entity.type
_entity.pdbx_description
1 polymer ?
#
loop_
_entity_poly.entity_id
_entity_poly.type
_entity_poly.pdbx_seq_one_letter_code
_entity_poly.pdbx_strand_id
1 'polypeptide(L)'
;MHPLSIVVRHPRQTAAAATGAAAVIALAAYAIFRKRPTAEEIEALRRDRLAAAGRISDGSLLDAFPSLDEPHVLVYTYRIAGVTYECSQDVSLFADRIHGPRAESALLDLPIQVRYDRANPADSIVIADTWNGLWSVETDLTSHPDE
;
A
#
# COMPACT_ATOMS: atom_id res chain seq x y z
N MET A 1 -50.25 -8.77 -38.01
CA MET A 1 -49.29 -8.08 -37.12
C MET A 1 -50.07 -7.04 -36.32
N HIS A 2 -50.35 -7.30 -35.03
CA HIS A 2 -51.03 -6.32 -34.16
C HIS A 2 -49.97 -5.45 -33.49
N PRO A 3 -50.05 -4.11 -33.57
CA PRO A 3 -49.13 -3.23 -32.86
C PRO A 3 -49.43 -3.31 -31.36
N LEU A 4 -48.41 -3.66 -30.56
CA LEU A 4 -48.42 -3.48 -29.11
C LEU A 4 -48.46 -1.98 -28.81
N SER A 5 -49.66 -1.45 -28.64
CA SER A 5 -49.85 -0.10 -28.11
C SER A 5 -49.57 -0.14 -26.61
N ILE A 6 -48.47 0.49 -26.19
CA ILE A 6 -48.27 0.83 -24.78
C ILE A 6 -49.35 1.86 -24.43
N VAL A 7 -50.41 1.40 -23.76
CA VAL A 7 -51.45 2.28 -23.23
C VAL A 7 -50.93 2.88 -21.93
N VAL A 8 -50.43 4.11 -22.02
CA VAL A 8 -50.03 4.92 -20.86
C VAL A 8 -51.30 5.44 -20.17
N ARG A 9 -51.61 4.96 -18.95
CA ARG A 9 -52.92 5.23 -18.29
C ARG A 9 -52.91 6.31 -17.21
N HIS A 10 -51.77 6.85 -16.75
CA HIS A 10 -51.77 7.92 -15.73
C HIS A 10 -50.51 8.82 -15.78
N PRO A 11 -50.64 10.15 -15.57
CA PRO A 11 -49.51 11.09 -15.55
C PRO A 11 -48.50 10.82 -14.42
N ARG A 12 -48.91 10.09 -13.37
CA ARG A 12 -48.01 9.65 -12.30
C ARG A 12 -47.10 8.50 -12.75
N GLN A 13 -47.59 7.60 -13.62
CA GLN A 13 -46.81 6.48 -14.12
C GLN A 13 -45.76 6.93 -15.14
N THR A 14 -46.09 7.92 -15.97
CA THR A 14 -45.12 8.55 -16.88
C THR A 14 -44.04 9.30 -16.13
N ALA A 15 -44.43 10.09 -15.11
CA ALA A 15 -43.48 10.79 -14.26
C ALA A 15 -42.52 9.81 -13.57
N ALA A 16 -43.05 8.73 -12.96
CA ALA A 16 -42.23 7.71 -12.32
C ALA A 16 -41.28 7.00 -13.30
N ALA A 17 -41.76 6.63 -14.50
CA ALA A 17 -40.93 6.01 -15.53
C ALA A 17 -39.81 6.94 -16.02
N ALA A 18 -40.12 8.23 -16.22
CA ALA A 18 -39.14 9.24 -16.62
C ALA A 18 -38.08 9.47 -15.53
N THR A 19 -38.48 9.55 -14.26
CA THR A 19 -37.54 9.66 -13.13
C THR A 19 -36.65 8.44 -13.03
N GLY A 20 -37.21 7.23 -13.18
CA GLY A 20 -36.43 5.99 -13.19
C GLY A 20 -35.40 5.97 -14.31
N ALA A 21 -35.80 6.34 -15.52
CA ALA A 21 -34.88 6.41 -16.67
C ALA A 21 -33.76 7.44 -16.44
N ALA A 22 -34.08 8.62 -15.90
CA ALA A 22 -33.10 9.65 -15.59
C ALA A 22 -32.09 9.18 -14.52
N ALA A 23 -32.55 8.49 -13.47
CA ALA A 23 -31.68 7.95 -12.43
C ALA A 23 -30.71 6.89 -12.97
N VAL A 24 -31.18 6.00 -13.85
CA VAL A 24 -30.33 4.99 -14.52
C VAL A 24 -29.29 5.66 -15.41
N ILE A 25 -29.69 6.67 -16.20
CA ILE A 25 -28.77 7.43 -17.06
C ILE A 25 -27.71 8.14 -16.20
N ALA A 26 -28.12 8.77 -15.10
CA ALA A 26 -27.19 9.45 -14.19
C ALA A 26 -26.18 8.48 -13.55
N LEU A 27 -26.63 7.30 -13.11
CA LEU A 27 -25.75 6.28 -12.54
C LEU A 27 -24.78 5.71 -13.59
N ALA A 28 -25.25 5.48 -14.81
CA ALA A 28 -24.43 5.03 -15.92
C ALA A 28 -23.38 6.08 -16.30
N ALA A 29 -23.78 7.36 -16.41
CA ALA A 29 -22.86 8.46 -16.66
C ALA A 29 -21.81 8.56 -15.54
N TYR A 30 -22.23 8.51 -14.27
CA TYR A 30 -21.31 8.50 -13.14
C TYR A 30 -20.32 7.33 -13.23
N ALA A 31 -20.78 6.11 -13.51
CA ALA A 31 -19.92 4.94 -13.63
C ALA A 31 -18.90 5.03 -14.78
N ILE A 32 -19.29 5.67 -15.90
CA ILE A 32 -18.41 5.89 -17.07
C ILE A 32 -17.39 6.99 -16.79
N PHE A 33 -17.82 8.10 -16.18
CA PHE A 33 -16.99 9.28 -15.97
C PHE A 33 -16.25 9.29 -14.63
N ARG A 34 -16.47 8.31 -13.74
CA ARG A 34 -15.71 8.22 -12.48
C ARG A 34 -14.22 8.06 -12.79
N LYS A 35 -13.39 8.82 -12.10
CA LYS A 35 -11.93 8.68 -12.18
C LYS A 35 -11.54 7.30 -11.65
N ARG A 36 -10.68 6.61 -12.40
CA ARG A 36 -10.02 5.40 -11.91
C ARG A 36 -8.87 5.83 -11.00
N PRO A 37 -8.64 5.12 -9.87
CA PRO A 37 -7.51 5.39 -9.02
C PRO A 37 -6.20 5.29 -9.81
N THR A 38 -5.25 6.17 -9.53
CA THR A 38 -3.91 6.11 -10.10
C THR A 38 -3.13 4.94 -9.48
N ALA A 39 -2.03 4.52 -10.11
CA ALA A 39 -1.16 3.49 -9.55
C ALA A 39 -0.62 3.88 -8.16
N GLU A 40 -0.29 5.16 -7.98
CA GLU A 40 0.17 5.72 -6.71
C GLU A 40 -0.91 5.68 -5.62
N GLU A 41 -2.16 6.03 -5.96
CA GLU A 41 -3.29 5.94 -5.02
C GLU A 41 -3.57 4.48 -4.60
N ILE A 42 -3.47 3.55 -5.55
CA ILE A 42 -3.60 2.11 -5.28
C ILE A 42 -2.49 1.64 -4.34
N GLU A 43 -1.25 2.04 -4.61
CA GLU A 43 -0.10 1.66 -3.79
C GLU A 43 -0.14 2.30 -2.41
N ALA A 44 -0.56 3.56 -2.29
CA ALA A 44 -0.79 4.22 -1.01
C ALA A 44 -1.84 3.49 -0.16
N LEU A 45 -2.97 3.09 -0.78
CA LEU A 45 -3.99 2.31 -0.09
C LEU A 45 -3.49 0.92 0.32
N ARG A 46 -2.67 0.26 -0.50
CA ARG A 46 -2.05 -1.02 -0.16
C ARG A 46 -1.16 -0.86 1.08
N ARG A 47 -0.29 0.16 1.10
CA ARG A 47 0.60 0.46 2.23
C ARG A 47 -0.19 0.78 3.50
N ASP A 48 -1.22 1.61 3.41
CA ASP A 48 -2.08 1.96 4.55
C ASP A 48 -2.82 0.72 5.10
N ARG A 49 -3.38 -0.13 4.22
CA ARG A 49 -4.01 -1.39 4.61
C ARG A 49 -3.06 -2.29 5.40
N LEU A 50 -1.84 -2.49 4.89
CA LEU A 50 -0.83 -3.31 5.56
C LEU A 50 -0.35 -2.67 6.86
N ALA A 51 -0.17 -1.36 6.90
CA ALA A 51 0.21 -0.64 8.11
C ALA A 51 -0.91 -0.63 9.16
N ALA A 52 -2.18 -0.65 8.78
CA ALA A 52 -3.28 -0.70 9.75
C ALA A 52 -3.52 -2.12 10.28
N ALA A 53 -3.48 -3.14 9.41
CA ALA A 53 -4.02 -4.47 9.70
C ALA A 53 -3.05 -5.64 9.49
N GLY A 54 -1.86 -5.39 8.96
CA GLY A 54 -0.84 -6.42 8.71
C GLY A 54 -0.36 -7.10 9.99
N ARG A 55 -0.03 -8.38 9.89
CA ARG A 55 0.66 -9.12 10.95
C ARG A 55 2.13 -8.75 10.95
N ILE A 56 2.76 -8.78 12.12
CA ILE A 56 4.18 -8.45 12.28
C ILE A 56 4.98 -9.74 12.36
N SER A 57 6.13 -9.78 11.69
CA SER A 57 7.15 -10.81 11.81
C SER A 57 8.53 -10.14 11.84
N ASP A 58 9.47 -10.77 12.52
CA ASP A 58 10.88 -10.42 12.37
C ASP A 58 11.37 -10.82 10.97
N GLY A 59 12.29 -10.03 10.45
CA GLY A 59 12.98 -10.25 9.18
C GLY A 59 14.42 -9.74 9.23
N SER A 60 15.13 -9.90 8.13
CA SER A 60 16.47 -9.35 7.92
C SER A 60 16.48 -8.52 6.65
N LEU A 61 17.16 -7.39 6.69
CA LEU A 61 17.41 -6.57 5.51
C LEU A 61 18.57 -7.20 4.71
N LEU A 62 18.29 -7.57 3.46
CA LEU A 62 19.26 -8.20 2.57
C LEU A 62 20.04 -7.18 1.75
N ASP A 63 19.40 -6.09 1.37
CA ASP A 63 20.08 -5.00 0.67
C ASP A 63 19.26 -3.71 0.81
N ALA A 64 19.92 -2.59 0.63
CA ALA A 64 19.29 -1.30 0.46
C ALA A 64 20.07 -0.55 -0.61
N PHE A 65 19.35 -0.05 -1.62
CA PHE A 65 19.94 0.76 -2.68
C PHE A 65 19.60 2.23 -2.45
N PRO A 66 20.36 2.97 -1.62
CA PRO A 66 20.28 4.41 -1.59
C PRO A 66 21.08 4.95 -2.78
N SER A 67 20.40 5.39 -3.83
CA SER A 67 21.06 6.17 -4.87
C SER A 67 20.33 7.50 -5.03
N LEU A 68 21.06 8.53 -5.43
CA LEU A 68 20.50 9.87 -5.64
C LEU A 68 19.73 9.96 -6.97
N ASP A 69 19.93 9.00 -7.87
CA ASP A 69 19.42 9.01 -9.26
C ASP A 69 18.49 7.81 -9.60
N GLU A 70 18.34 6.81 -8.72
CA GLU A 70 17.47 5.63 -8.89
C GLU A 70 16.49 5.49 -7.71
N PRO A 71 15.34 4.80 -7.87
CA PRO A 71 14.40 4.60 -6.78
C PRO A 71 15.08 3.93 -5.58
N HIS A 72 14.82 4.47 -4.38
CA HIS A 72 15.26 3.86 -3.14
C HIS A 72 14.49 2.56 -2.96
N VAL A 73 15.18 1.41 -2.97
CA VAL A 73 14.55 0.09 -2.82
C VAL A 73 15.20 -0.64 -1.65
N LEU A 74 14.37 -1.19 -0.77
CA LEU A 74 14.78 -2.15 0.25
C LEU A 74 14.55 -3.57 -0.27
N VAL A 75 15.52 -4.45 -0.10
CA VAL A 75 15.38 -5.89 -0.32
C VAL A 75 15.50 -6.59 1.02
N TYR A 76 14.55 -7.43 1.37
CA TYR A 76 14.48 -8.04 2.70
C TYR A 76 13.91 -9.44 2.66
N THR A 77 14.16 -10.18 3.74
CA THR A 77 13.59 -11.50 3.95
C THR A 77 12.91 -11.62 5.30
N TYR A 78 11.88 -12.46 5.35
CA TYR A 78 11.22 -12.88 6.59
C TYR A 78 10.64 -14.28 6.39
N ARG A 79 10.28 -14.96 7.48
CA ARG A 79 9.86 -16.37 7.43
C ARG A 79 8.53 -16.60 8.15
N ILE A 80 7.57 -17.19 7.44
CA ILE A 80 6.26 -17.56 7.99
C ILE A 80 6.04 -19.05 7.78
N ALA A 81 5.69 -19.78 8.85
CA ALA A 81 5.38 -21.20 8.80
C ALA A 81 6.46 -22.06 8.08
N GLY A 82 7.74 -21.69 8.25
CA GLY A 82 8.88 -22.37 7.62
C GLY A 82 9.17 -21.96 6.17
N VAL A 83 8.34 -21.12 5.56
CA VAL A 83 8.56 -20.56 4.22
C VAL A 83 9.25 -19.21 4.33
N THR A 84 10.40 -19.08 3.67
CA THR A 84 11.14 -17.83 3.56
C THR A 84 10.64 -17.05 2.35
N TYR A 85 10.31 -15.79 2.58
CA TYR A 85 9.93 -14.84 1.54
C TYR A 85 11.07 -13.85 1.36
N GLU A 86 11.40 -13.57 0.10
CA GLU A 86 12.29 -12.50 -0.29
C GLU A 86 11.46 -11.48 -1.05
N CYS A 87 11.51 -10.22 -0.63
CA CYS A 87 10.66 -9.17 -1.14
C CYS A 87 11.47 -7.89 -1.33
N SER A 88 11.04 -7.07 -2.28
CA SER A 88 11.53 -5.71 -2.46
C SER A 88 10.43 -4.70 -2.20
N GLN A 89 10.81 -3.55 -1.66
CA GLN A 89 9.90 -2.43 -1.45
C GLN A 89 10.54 -1.15 -1.98
N ASP A 90 9.84 -0.47 -2.90
CA ASP A 90 10.15 0.92 -3.24
C ASP A 90 9.78 1.83 -2.06
N VAL A 91 10.78 2.57 -1.60
CA VAL A 91 10.73 3.45 -0.43
C VAL A 91 11.21 4.86 -0.79
N SER A 92 11.14 5.22 -2.08
CA SER A 92 11.56 6.55 -2.57
C SER A 92 10.79 7.68 -1.89
N LEU A 93 9.50 7.46 -1.58
CA LEU A 93 8.67 8.40 -0.82
C LEU A 93 9.09 8.57 0.65
N PHE A 94 9.98 7.71 1.15
CA PHE A 94 10.43 7.67 2.54
C PHE A 94 11.96 7.82 2.66
N ALA A 95 12.63 8.31 1.63
CA ALA A 95 14.08 8.47 1.58
C ALA A 95 14.63 9.16 2.83
N ASP A 96 14.01 10.27 3.26
CA ASP A 96 14.38 11.03 4.46
C ASP A 96 14.37 10.21 5.76
N ARG A 97 13.58 9.13 5.82
CA ARG A 97 13.47 8.24 6.99
C ARG A 97 14.50 7.11 6.98
N ILE A 98 15.21 6.95 5.86
CA ILE A 98 16.25 5.95 5.65
C ILE A 98 17.64 6.58 5.78
N HIS A 99 17.77 7.87 5.43
CA HIS A 99 19.02 8.63 5.48
C HIS A 99 19.45 9.01 6.91
N GLY A 100 19.93 8.02 7.67
CA GLY A 100 20.85 8.26 8.79
C GLY A 100 22.31 8.31 8.28
N PRO A 101 23.22 9.06 8.94
CA PRO A 101 24.61 9.29 8.50
C PRO A 101 25.53 8.04 8.38
N ARG A 102 24.97 6.82 8.54
CA ARG A 102 25.65 5.52 8.36
C ARG A 102 24.82 4.49 7.57
N ALA A 103 23.67 4.88 7.03
CA ALA A 103 22.69 3.97 6.43
C ALA A 103 23.12 3.42 5.05
N GLU A 104 24.09 4.01 4.38
CA GLU A 104 24.44 3.57 3.01
C GLU A 104 25.39 2.35 2.97
N SER A 105 25.95 1.94 4.11
CA SER A 105 26.93 0.83 4.15
C SER A 105 26.75 -0.15 5.31
N ALA A 106 25.78 0.06 6.19
CA ALA A 106 25.57 -0.74 7.41
C ALA A 106 24.15 -1.35 7.53
N LEU A 107 23.37 -1.32 6.45
CA LEU A 107 21.99 -1.83 6.45
C LEU A 107 21.89 -3.36 6.22
N LEU A 108 22.94 -3.98 5.71
CA LEU A 108 23.01 -5.42 5.48
C LEU A 108 22.90 -6.22 6.78
N ASP A 109 22.07 -7.26 6.77
CA ASP A 109 21.79 -8.14 7.90
C ASP A 109 21.22 -7.46 9.15
N LEU A 110 20.72 -6.22 9.02
CA LEU A 110 20.01 -5.60 10.11
C LEU A 110 18.70 -6.35 10.37
N PRO A 111 18.40 -6.68 11.65
CA PRO A 111 17.07 -7.14 11.99
C PRO A 111 16.08 -6.03 11.61
N ILE A 112 14.90 -6.42 11.16
CA ILE A 112 13.79 -5.51 10.82
C ILE A 112 12.47 -6.11 11.28
N GLN A 113 11.44 -5.28 11.40
CA GLN A 113 10.06 -5.75 11.56
C GLN A 113 9.29 -5.60 10.25
N VAL A 114 8.79 -6.72 9.74
CA VAL A 114 8.00 -6.77 8.51
C VAL A 114 6.52 -6.85 8.86
N ARG A 115 5.71 -6.01 8.22
CA ARG A 115 4.26 -6.18 8.21
C ARG A 115 3.81 -6.88 6.94
N TYR A 116 2.93 -7.87 7.08
CA TYR A 116 2.47 -8.69 5.97
C TYR A 116 0.96 -9.02 6.05
N ASP A 117 0.33 -9.28 4.91
CA ASP A 117 -1.03 -9.82 4.85
C ASP A 117 -1.00 -11.32 5.18
N ARG A 118 -1.75 -11.74 6.20
CA ARG A 118 -1.83 -13.16 6.60
C ARG A 118 -2.36 -14.06 5.48
N ALA A 119 -3.28 -13.56 4.64
CA ALA A 119 -3.87 -14.34 3.55
C ALA A 119 -2.96 -14.41 2.31
N ASN A 120 -2.07 -13.42 2.16
CA ASN A 120 -1.08 -13.36 1.09
C ASN A 120 0.26 -12.87 1.68
N PRO A 121 1.08 -13.76 2.27
CA PRO A 121 2.29 -13.32 2.98
C PRO A 121 3.21 -12.46 2.10
N ALA A 122 3.38 -12.81 0.82
CA ALA A 122 4.20 -12.04 -0.13
C ALA A 122 3.80 -10.55 -0.22
N ASP A 123 2.54 -10.19 0.07
CA ASP A 123 2.12 -8.80 0.24
C ASP A 123 2.60 -8.27 1.60
N SER A 124 3.77 -7.63 1.57
CA SER A 124 4.49 -7.17 2.76
C SER A 124 5.10 -5.78 2.58
N ILE A 125 5.43 -5.14 3.71
CA ILE A 125 6.09 -3.84 3.81
C ILE A 125 6.99 -3.79 5.04
N VAL A 126 8.05 -3.00 4.94
CA VAL A 126 8.93 -2.61 6.06
C VAL A 126 8.63 -1.19 6.50
N ILE A 127 8.27 -0.29 5.58
CA ILE A 127 8.00 1.12 5.88
C ILE A 127 6.70 1.59 5.22
N ALA A 128 5.96 2.45 5.91
CA ALA A 128 4.79 3.17 5.38
C ALA A 128 4.60 4.48 6.17
N ASP A 129 3.65 5.32 5.78
CA ASP A 129 3.38 6.60 6.44
C ASP A 129 3.17 6.45 7.96
N THR A 130 2.47 5.38 8.37
CA THR A 130 2.12 5.09 9.77
C THR A 130 2.89 3.88 10.36
N TRP A 131 3.93 3.39 9.68
CA TRP A 131 4.73 2.24 10.12
C TRP A 131 6.21 2.41 9.82
N ASN A 132 7.07 2.05 10.78
CA ASN A 132 8.51 1.93 10.55
C ASN A 132 9.02 0.63 11.17
N GLY A 133 9.43 -0.31 10.32
CA GLY A 133 10.05 -1.56 10.72
C GLY A 133 11.57 -1.52 10.79
N LEU A 134 12.20 -0.41 10.39
CA LEU A 134 13.64 -0.22 10.50
C LEU A 134 13.99 0.15 11.95
N TRP A 135 15.03 -0.48 12.48
CA TRP A 135 15.54 -0.13 13.82
C TRP A 135 16.50 1.05 13.70
N SER A 136 16.33 2.06 14.56
CA SER A 136 17.35 3.09 14.73
C SER A 136 18.52 2.49 15.50
N VAL A 137 19.69 2.38 14.87
CA VAL A 137 20.93 2.08 15.59
C VAL A 137 21.32 3.35 16.35
N GLU A 138 20.78 3.51 17.57
CA GLU A 138 21.28 4.50 18.51
C GLU A 138 22.69 4.06 18.92
N THR A 139 23.70 4.76 18.41
CA THR A 139 25.08 4.41 18.70
C THR A 139 25.36 4.80 20.15
N ASP A 140 25.31 3.84 21.05
CA ASP A 140 25.81 3.99 22.42
C ASP A 140 27.34 4.15 22.37
N LEU A 141 27.83 5.37 22.11
CA LEU A 141 29.24 5.76 22.23
C LEU A 141 29.50 6.50 23.56
N THR A 142 28.66 6.29 24.58
CA THR A 142 28.82 6.93 25.89
C THR A 142 28.87 5.93 27.05
N SER A 143 29.75 4.93 26.96
CA SER A 143 30.32 4.22 28.12
C SER A 143 31.59 3.49 27.63
N HIS A 144 32.81 3.67 28.11
CA HIS A 144 33.39 4.11 29.39
C HIS A 144 34.72 4.84 29.09
N PRO A 145 35.00 6.03 29.64
CA PRO A 145 36.35 6.43 29.97
C PRO A 145 36.67 5.92 31.40
N ASP A 146 36.93 4.62 31.54
CA ASP A 146 37.43 4.07 32.79
C ASP A 146 38.94 3.80 32.67
N GLU A 147 39.67 4.71 33.32
CA GLU A 147 41.01 4.63 33.93
C GLU A 147 42.26 4.41 33.07
#